data_AF-A0A960E6Y0-F1
#
_entry.id   AF-A0A960E6Y0-F1
#
_cell.length_a   1.000
_cell.length_b   1.000
_cell.length_c   1.000
_cell.angle_alpha   90.00
_cell.angle_beta   90.00
_cell.angle_gamma   90.00
#
_symmetry.space_group_name_H-M   'P 1'
#
loop_
_entity.id
_entity.type
_entity.pdbx_description
1 polymer ?
#
loop_
_entity_poly.entity_id
_entity_poly.type
_entity_poly.pdbx_seq_one_letter_code
_entity_poly.pdbx_strand_id
1 'polypeptide(L)'
;MAAVEHLLAIVEPTCESDAALGLARSVVERGGQASIVVVMTKRARRDIDAFARHANLGIGDATEIALHHLTRSYEKRSGAGTTVSIAESSILGRNLHRHLASGTTAIAIPARLATRRALRRLTSTTGLPVTVAPRQAA
;
A
#
# COMPACT_ATOMS: atom_id res chain seq x y z
N MET A 1 -28.86 4.62 -5.66
CA MET A 1 -27.67 5.23 -5.02
C MET A 1 -26.47 4.91 -5.91
N ALA A 2 -25.72 5.93 -6.36
CA ALA A 2 -24.49 5.67 -7.11
C ALA A 2 -23.50 4.94 -6.18
N ALA A 3 -22.79 3.93 -6.69
CA ALA A 3 -21.76 3.24 -5.93
C ALA A 3 -20.66 4.24 -5.57
N VAL A 4 -20.35 4.37 -4.27
CA VAL A 4 -19.24 5.19 -3.80
C VAL A 4 -17.94 4.55 -4.31
N GLU A 5 -17.09 5.32 -4.98
CA GLU A 5 -15.80 4.84 -5.49
C GLU A 5 -14.93 4.39 -4.31
N HIS A 6 -14.36 3.18 -4.37
CA HIS A 6 -13.44 2.67 -3.37
C HIS A 6 -12.19 2.10 -4.03
N LEU A 7 -11.07 2.79 -3.89
CA LEU A 7 -9.79 2.38 -4.45
C LEU A 7 -8.93 1.58 -3.46
N LEU A 8 -8.45 0.41 -3.88
CA LEU A 8 -7.36 -0.29 -3.19
C LEU A 8 -6.01 0.14 -3.78
N ALA A 9 -5.23 0.92 -3.04
CA ALA A 9 -3.90 1.36 -3.44
C ALA A 9 -2.80 0.53 -2.78
N ILE A 10 -1.94 -0.07 -3.60
CA ILE A 10 -0.76 -0.81 -3.12
C ILE A 10 0.43 0.14 -3.15
N VAL A 11 1.20 0.20 -2.07
CA VAL A 11 2.39 1.06 -1.98
C VAL A 11 3.57 0.27 -1.43
N GLU A 12 4.80 0.65 -1.79
CA GLU A 12 6.02 0.08 -1.23
C GLU A 12 6.83 1.22 -0.58
N PRO A 13 7.18 1.14 0.73
CA PRO A 13 7.84 2.24 1.45
C PRO A 13 9.14 2.72 0.82
N THR A 14 9.88 1.80 0.19
CA THR A 14 11.21 2.07 -0.39
C THR A 14 11.16 2.46 -1.85
N CYS A 15 9.97 2.55 -2.44
CA CYS A 15 9.78 3.08 -3.77
C CYS A 15 9.46 4.58 -3.69
N GLU A 16 10.24 5.39 -4.40
CA GLU A 16 10.05 6.84 -4.50
C GLU A 16 8.74 7.24 -5.18
N SER A 17 8.14 6.33 -5.97
CA SER A 17 6.95 6.65 -6.76
C SER A 17 5.69 6.58 -5.90
N ASP A 18 5.16 7.76 -5.61
CA ASP A 18 3.98 7.96 -4.78
C ASP A 18 2.67 7.98 -5.59
N ALA A 19 2.73 7.62 -6.88
CA ALA A 19 1.61 7.73 -7.80
C ALA A 19 0.37 6.92 -7.36
N ALA A 20 0.52 5.73 -6.77
CA ALA A 20 -0.61 4.97 -6.22
C ALA A 20 -1.23 5.67 -5.00
N LEU A 21 -0.43 6.36 -4.19
CA LEU A 21 -0.90 7.18 -3.08
C LEU A 21 -1.61 8.46 -3.57
N GLY A 22 -1.09 9.09 -4.61
CA GLY A 22 -1.72 10.23 -5.27
C GLY A 22 -3.11 9.87 -5.81
N LEU A 23 -3.26 8.69 -6.42
CA LEU A 23 -4.57 8.19 -6.85
C LEU A 23 -5.53 7.97 -5.67
N ALA A 24 -5.06 7.36 -4.57
CA ALA A 24 -5.86 7.20 -3.35
C ALA A 24 -6.37 8.55 -2.83
N ARG A 25 -5.48 9.54 -2.75
CA ARG A 25 -5.83 10.89 -2.34
C ARG A 25 -6.88 11.51 -3.26
N SER A 26 -6.71 11.43 -4.57
CA SER A 26 -7.68 11.99 -5.53
C SER A 26 -9.06 11.34 -5.44
N VAL A 27 -9.15 10.04 -5.14
CA VAL A 27 -10.44 9.36 -4.92
C VAL A 27 -11.12 9.89 -3.67
N VAL A 28 -10.37 10.03 -2.57
CA VAL A 28 -10.88 10.58 -1.31
C VAL A 28 -11.33 12.04 -1.47
N GLU A 29 -10.56 12.87 -2.17
CA GLU A 29 -10.90 14.28 -2.44
C GLU A 29 -12.21 14.43 -3.25
N ARG A 30 -12.59 13.42 -4.05
CA ARG A 30 -13.87 13.38 -4.79
C ARG A 30 -15.03 12.80 -3.97
N GLY A 31 -14.82 12.51 -2.68
CA GLY A 31 -15.83 11.92 -1.80
C GLY A 31 -15.90 10.39 -1.85
N GLY A 32 -14.91 9.73 -2.45
CA GLY A 32 -14.74 8.28 -2.41
C GLY A 32 -14.02 7.78 -1.15
N GLN A 33 -13.66 6.50 -1.15
CA GLN A 33 -12.88 5.85 -0.10
C GLN A 33 -11.59 5.26 -0.66
N ALA A 34 -10.58 5.15 0.20
CA ALA A 34 -9.33 4.47 -0.17
C ALA A 34 -8.90 3.47 0.90
N SER A 35 -8.36 2.36 0.45
CA SER A 35 -7.63 1.40 1.28
C SER A 35 -6.21 1.29 0.77
N ILE A 36 -5.23 1.61 1.62
CA ILE A 36 -3.82 1.52 1.31
C ILE A 36 -3.26 0.24 1.92
N VAL A 37 -2.58 -0.54 1.09
CA VAL A 37 -1.79 -1.70 1.51
C VAL A 37 -0.32 -1.37 1.32
N VAL A 38 0.37 -1.14 2.43
CA VAL A 38 1.81 -0.93 2.49
C VAL A 38 2.52 -2.27 2.45
N VAL A 39 3.28 -2.51 1.38
CA VAL A 39 3.97 -3.76 1.12
C VAL A 39 5.37 -3.73 1.73
N MET A 40 5.57 -4.49 2.80
CA MET A 40 6.86 -4.68 3.42
C MET A 40 7.71 -5.65 2.60
N THR A 41 8.68 -5.11 1.87
CA THR A 41 9.67 -5.89 1.11
C THR A 41 10.91 -6.19 1.96
N LYS A 42 11.77 -7.10 1.48
CA LYS A 42 13.05 -7.38 2.13
C LYS A 42 13.92 -6.13 2.26
N ARG A 43 13.80 -5.17 1.33
CA ARG A 43 14.50 -3.89 1.40
C ARG A 43 13.99 -3.04 2.57
N ALA A 44 12.67 -2.85 2.65
CA ALA A 44 12.06 -2.11 3.76
C ALA A 44 12.43 -2.70 5.13
N ARG A 45 12.51 -4.04 5.24
CA ARG A 45 12.99 -4.69 6.47
C ARG A 45 14.45 -4.37 6.79
N ARG A 46 15.35 -4.40 5.79
CA ARG A 46 16.75 -4.03 6.00
C ARG A 46 16.90 -2.57 6.47
N ASP A 47 16.05 -1.69 5.99
CA ASP A 47 16.05 -0.29 6.42
C ASP A 47 15.59 -0.17 7.89
N ILE A 48 14.60 -0.96 8.32
CA ILE A 48 14.20 -1.07 9.74
C ILE A 48 15.35 -1.67 10.58
N ASP A 49 16.01 -2.72 10.10
CA ASP A 49 17.17 -3.32 10.79
C ASP A 49 18.34 -2.33 10.93
N ALA A 50 18.55 -1.49 9.91
CA ALA A 50 19.56 -0.44 9.95
C ALA A 50 19.16 0.64 10.96
N PHE A 51 17.90 1.08 10.97
CA PHE A 51 17.37 2.02 11.95
C PHE A 51 17.51 1.49 13.38
N ALA A 52 17.14 0.22 13.63
CA ALA A 52 17.27 -0.43 14.94
C ALA A 52 18.70 -0.36 15.48
N ARG A 53 19.69 -0.65 14.62
CA ARG A 53 21.11 -0.59 14.96
C ARG A 53 21.58 0.84 15.24
N HIS A 54 21.14 1.82 14.46
CA HIS A 54 21.55 3.22 14.66
C HIS A 54 20.91 3.84 15.90
N ALA A 55 19.65 3.47 16.21
CA ALA A 55 18.91 3.98 17.35
C ALA A 55 19.18 3.19 18.65
N ASN A 56 20.00 2.14 18.60
CA ASN A 56 20.26 1.21 19.70
C ASN A 56 18.98 0.62 20.30
N LEU A 57 18.05 0.21 19.43
CA LEU A 57 16.76 -0.35 19.80
C LEU A 57 16.72 -1.87 19.57
N GLY A 58 15.88 -2.56 20.35
CA GLY A 58 15.48 -3.93 20.03
C GLY A 58 14.74 -3.97 18.69
N ILE A 59 14.92 -5.05 17.92
CA ILE A 59 14.30 -5.16 16.59
C ILE A 59 12.76 -5.12 16.65
N GLY A 60 12.16 -5.62 17.74
CA GLY A 60 10.72 -5.53 17.99
C GLY A 60 10.26 -4.07 18.09
N ASP A 61 10.86 -3.30 19.00
CA ASP A 61 10.51 -1.89 19.22
C ASP A 61 10.78 -1.04 17.98
N ALA A 62 11.92 -1.25 17.31
CA ALA A 62 12.25 -0.56 16.08
C ALA A 62 11.23 -0.84 14.97
N THR A 63 10.76 -2.08 14.87
CA THR A 63 9.71 -2.45 13.92
C THR A 63 8.40 -1.76 14.27
N GLU A 64 7.95 -1.82 15.53
CA GLU A 64 6.70 -1.18 15.96
C GLU A 64 6.71 0.33 15.68
N ILE A 65 7.79 1.01 16.07
CA ILE A 65 7.99 2.45 15.83
C ILE A 65 7.96 2.75 14.32
N ALA A 66 8.72 2.00 13.52
CA ALA A 66 8.78 2.21 12.07
C ALA A 66 7.42 2.00 11.40
N LEU A 67 6.70 0.94 11.76
CA LEU A 67 5.37 0.64 11.21
C LEU A 67 4.35 1.70 11.65
N HIS A 68 4.39 2.16 12.90
CA HIS A 68 3.52 3.23 13.38
C HIS A 68 3.74 4.55 12.63
N HIS A 69 5.02 4.93 12.45
CA HIS A 69 5.37 6.12 11.66
C HIS A 69 4.96 6.00 10.19
N LEU A 70 5.16 4.82 9.58
CA LEU A 70 4.74 4.57 8.20
C LEU A 70 3.21 4.72 8.06
N THR A 71 2.44 4.06 8.91
CA THR A 71 0.97 4.14 8.88
C THR A 71 0.49 5.58 9.00
N ARG A 72 0.95 6.31 10.03
CA ARG A 72 0.58 7.73 10.22
C ARG A 72 0.99 8.61 9.04
N SER A 73 2.16 8.38 8.46
CA SER A 73 2.64 9.12 7.29
C SER A 73 1.69 8.92 6.10
N TYR A 74 1.30 7.67 5.80
CA TYR A 74 0.39 7.38 4.70
C TYR A 74 -1.04 7.89 4.95
N GLU A 75 -1.56 7.79 6.18
CA GLU A 75 -2.86 8.37 6.55
C GLU A 75 -2.86 9.89 6.33
N LYS A 76 -1.83 10.58 6.82
CA LYS A 76 -1.70 12.04 6.68
C LYS A 76 -1.62 12.47 5.21
N ARG A 77 -0.95 11.67 4.36
CA ARG A 77 -0.77 12.00 2.94
C ARG A 77 -1.97 11.65 2.05
N SER A 78 -2.81 10.71 2.47
CA SER A 78 -3.97 10.24 1.70
C SER A 78 -5.29 10.93 2.07
N GLY A 79 -5.42 11.44 3.29
CA GLY A 79 -6.58 12.21 3.73
C GLY A 79 -7.64 11.40 4.47
N ALA A 80 -8.61 12.11 5.05
CA ALA A 80 -9.70 11.53 5.84
C ALA A 80 -10.61 10.65 4.97
N GLY A 81 -10.83 9.39 5.38
CA GLY A 81 -11.52 8.38 4.55
C GLY A 81 -10.59 7.31 3.97
N THR A 82 -9.30 7.37 4.32
CA THR A 82 -8.34 6.33 3.98
C THR A 82 -8.12 5.36 5.14
N THR A 83 -8.09 4.08 4.82
CA THR A 83 -7.64 3.02 5.74
C THR A 83 -6.25 2.57 5.34
N VAL A 84 -5.32 2.44 6.27
CA VAL A 84 -3.94 1.97 5.98
C VAL A 84 -3.70 0.65 6.67
N SER A 85 -3.13 -0.30 5.92
CA SER A 85 -2.79 -1.62 6.40
C SER A 85 -1.42 -2.05 5.89
N ILE A 86 -0.75 -2.92 6.64
CA ILE A 86 0.60 -3.37 6.34
C ILE A 86 0.56 -4.85 5.99
N ALA A 87 1.17 -5.22 4.87
CA ALA A 87 1.25 -6.60 4.41
C ALA A 87 2.69 -6.98 4.06
N GLU A 88 3.12 -8.16 4.48
CA GLU A 88 4.43 -8.65 4.06
C GLU A 88 4.40 -9.15 2.62
N SER A 89 5.48 -8.87 1.88
CA SER A 89 5.62 -9.32 0.50
C SER A 89 5.55 -10.84 0.32
N SER A 90 5.93 -11.62 1.34
CA SER A 90 5.93 -13.09 1.34
C SER A 90 4.51 -13.67 1.33
N ILE A 91 3.57 -12.99 1.97
CA ILE A 91 2.18 -13.43 2.18
C ILE A 91 1.18 -12.58 1.39
N LEU A 92 1.68 -11.63 0.59
CA LEU A 92 0.90 -10.65 -0.15
C LEU A 92 -0.29 -11.27 -0.91
N GLY A 93 -0.04 -12.34 -1.67
CA GLY A 93 -1.08 -12.96 -2.49
C GLY A 93 -2.21 -13.63 -1.69
N ARG A 94 -1.94 -14.12 -0.48
CA ARG A 94 -2.97 -14.72 0.39
C ARG A 94 -3.72 -13.66 1.20
N ASN A 95 -3.05 -12.58 1.55
CA ASN A 95 -3.60 -11.56 2.42
C ASN A 95 -4.30 -10.43 1.66
N LEU A 96 -3.92 -10.16 0.41
CA LEU A 96 -4.56 -9.11 -0.40
C LEU A 96 -6.06 -9.32 -0.60
N HIS A 97 -6.53 -10.56 -0.69
CA HIS A 97 -7.97 -10.85 -0.72
C HIS A 97 -8.68 -10.39 0.56
N ARG A 98 -8.00 -10.39 1.71
CA ARG A 98 -8.54 -9.87 2.97
C ARG A 98 -8.55 -8.33 3.03
N HIS A 99 -7.74 -7.68 2.20
CA HIS A 99 -7.68 -6.23 2.10
C HIS A 99 -8.62 -5.67 1.01
N LEU A 100 -9.23 -6.53 0.20
CA LEU A 100 -10.35 -6.15 -0.66
C LEU A 100 -11.57 -5.93 0.24
N ALA A 101 -11.81 -4.69 0.60
CA ALA A 101 -13.02 -4.32 1.32
C ALA A 101 -14.26 -4.58 0.44
N SER A 102 -15.37 -4.94 1.08
CA SER A 102 -16.68 -5.00 0.43
C SER A 102 -16.98 -3.62 -0.16
N GLY A 103 -17.00 -3.53 -1.50
CA GLY A 103 -17.18 -2.27 -2.22
C GLY A 103 -15.96 -1.77 -2.99
N THR A 104 -14.79 -2.43 -2.90
CA THR A 104 -13.61 -2.07 -3.72
C THR A 104 -13.98 -2.07 -5.21
N THR A 105 -13.84 -0.93 -5.88
CA THR A 105 -14.21 -0.74 -7.29
C THR A 105 -13.02 -0.74 -8.24
N ALA A 106 -11.81 -0.48 -7.73
CA ALA A 106 -10.59 -0.45 -8.53
C ALA A 106 -9.34 -0.77 -7.70
N ILE A 107 -8.25 -1.15 -8.37
CA ILE A 107 -6.95 -1.41 -7.75
C ILE A 107 -5.86 -0.56 -8.40
N ALA A 108 -5.09 0.18 -7.61
CA ALA A 108 -3.88 0.87 -8.06
C ALA A 108 -2.63 0.13 -7.59
N ILE A 109 -1.74 -0.23 -8.52
CA ILE A 109 -0.52 -1.01 -8.24
C ILE A 109 0.71 -0.29 -8.81
N PRO A 110 1.81 -0.16 -8.07
CA PRO A 110 3.06 0.37 -8.60
C PRO A 110 3.61 -0.56 -9.69
N ALA A 111 4.13 0.00 -10.79
CA ALA A 111 4.69 -0.80 -11.90
C ALA A 111 5.72 -1.85 -11.47
N ARG A 112 6.54 -1.55 -10.45
CA ARG A 112 7.52 -2.51 -9.89
C ARG A 112 6.88 -3.74 -9.24
N LEU A 113 5.69 -3.58 -8.69
CA LEU A 113 4.96 -4.64 -8.01
C LEU A 113 4.01 -5.38 -8.96
N ALA A 114 3.52 -4.72 -10.02
CA ALA A 114 2.59 -5.29 -10.99
C ALA A 114 3.08 -6.60 -11.66
N THR A 115 4.40 -6.78 -11.80
CA THR A 115 4.98 -8.01 -12.38
C THR A 115 4.99 -9.21 -11.43
N ARG A 116 4.74 -9.00 -10.13
CA ARG A 116 4.79 -10.07 -9.13
C ARG A 116 3.63 -11.05 -9.34
N ARG A 117 3.94 -12.35 -9.37
CA ARG A 117 2.95 -13.44 -9.58
C ARG A 117 1.74 -13.34 -8.66
N ALA A 118 1.94 -13.00 -7.39
CA ALA A 118 0.87 -12.83 -6.41
C ALA A 118 -0.12 -11.72 -6.82
N LEU A 119 0.39 -10.61 -7.32
CA LEU A 119 -0.43 -9.46 -7.74
C LEU A 119 -1.11 -9.74 -9.07
N ARG A 120 -0.40 -10.32 -10.04
CA ARG A 120 -1.01 -10.78 -11.29
C ARG A 120 -2.17 -11.75 -11.05
N ARG A 121 -2.04 -12.65 -10.07
CA ARG A 121 -3.10 -13.57 -9.71
C ARG A 121 -4.30 -12.84 -9.11
N LEU A 122 -4.07 -11.94 -8.15
CA LEU A 122 -5.12 -11.11 -7.56
C LEU A 122 -5.91 -10.32 -8.62
N THR A 123 -5.19 -9.66 -9.53
CA THR A 123 -5.83 -8.87 -10.59
C THR A 123 -6.64 -9.74 -11.54
N SER A 124 -6.16 -10.95 -11.85
CA SER A 124 -6.90 -11.88 -12.70
C SER A 124 -8.13 -12.49 -12.03
N THR A 125 -8.14 -12.62 -10.70
CA THR A 125 -9.24 -13.28 -9.97
C THR A 125 -10.32 -12.32 -9.50
N THR A 126 -10.01 -11.03 -9.37
CA THR A 126 -10.94 -10.01 -8.86
C THR A 126 -11.88 -9.46 -9.93
N GLY A 127 -11.47 -9.46 -11.20
CA GLY A 127 -12.23 -8.83 -12.28
C GLY A 127 -12.34 -7.30 -12.15
N LEU A 128 -11.63 -6.69 -11.19
CA LEU A 128 -11.62 -5.26 -10.97
C LEU A 128 -10.68 -4.56 -11.96
N PRO A 129 -11.00 -3.33 -12.39
CA PRO A 129 -10.06 -2.52 -13.16
C PRO A 129 -8.78 -2.26 -12.36
N VAL A 130 -7.64 -2.39 -13.04
CA VAL A 130 -6.32 -2.26 -12.45
C VAL A 130 -5.55 -1.15 -13.13
N THR A 131 -5.19 -0.14 -12.36
CA THR A 131 -4.31 0.94 -12.80
C THR A 131 -2.89 0.62 -12.36
N VAL A 132 -2.00 0.43 -13.33
CA VAL A 132 -0.57 0.31 -13.05
C VAL A 132 0.02 1.71 -12.99
N ALA A 133 0.31 2.18 -11.77
CA ALA A 133 0.88 3.49 -11.55
C ALA A 133 2.31 3.54 -12.14
N PRO A 134 2.62 4.51 -13.01
CA PRO A 134 3.91 4.61 -13.67
C PRO A 134 5.02 4.82 -12.64
N ARG A 135 6.24 4.39 -12.97
CA ARG A 135 7.42 4.86 -12.24
C ARG A 135 7.55 6.35 -12.54
N GLN A 136 7.44 7.21 -11.52
CA GLN A 136 7.98 8.56 -11.66
C GLN A 136 9.50 8.43 -11.82
N ALA A 137 10.03 9.03 -12.88
CA ALA A 137 11.47 9.23 -13.04
C ALA A 137 11.92 10.24 -11.97
N ALA A 138 13.00 9.91 -11.27
CA ALA A 138 13.69 10.83 -10.37
C ALA A 138 14.35 11.96 -11.15
#